data_AF-A0A7M3U2A8-F1
#
_entry.id   AF-A0A7M3U2A8-F1
#
_cell.length_a   1.000
_cell.length_b   1.000
_cell.length_c   1.000
_cell.angle_alpha   90.00
_cell.angle_beta   90.00
_cell.angle_gamma   90.00
#
_symmetry.space_group_name_H-M   'P 1'
#
loop_
_entity.id
_entity.type
_entity.pdbx_description
1 polymer ?
#
loop_
_entity_poly.entity_id
_entity_poly.type
_entity_poly.pdbx_seq_one_letter_code
_entity_poly.pdbx_strand_id
1 'polypeptide(L)'
;MSLNYHKVNKHPRNFRDITGLKIEEFEKIVKKVRPEWEKLEKQKKRHGRTAKLPTLEDKMLCVILYYRTYITHRFLGCLFNLHNANICRLLKKIEPLLAKKITIKKDRTLTPERIMKVLADVTEQQIQQPKESKKRKRSYSGKKKMTTMKTEIVIEESGQILSVSRSYRGKIHDFRIRKQEKLLPTDSIKHADSGYQGWQKLQSNVVIPYKKYRKKLLTEEQKEHNRELASFRMRVENKIRELKIFKILSYVYRNFQKKYNMRFNIIAGLVNLRHGF
;
A
#
# COMPACT_ATOMS: atom_id res chain seq x y z
N MET A 1 3.56 24.13 21.67
CA MET A 1 2.36 24.00 20.80
C MET A 1 2.15 22.54 20.43
N SER A 2 0.95 21.97 20.65
CA SER A 2 0.60 20.63 20.13
C SER A 2 -0.09 20.77 18.78
N LEU A 3 0.27 19.91 17.84
CA LEU A 3 -0.46 19.70 16.59
C LEU A 3 -1.84 19.11 16.91
N ASN A 4 -2.89 19.62 16.28
CA ASN A 4 -4.25 19.10 16.36
C ASN A 4 -4.98 19.31 15.04
N TYR A 5 -6.04 18.55 14.80
CA TYR A 5 -6.83 18.61 13.57
C TYR A 5 -7.43 20.00 13.33
N HIS A 6 -8.04 20.59 14.35
CA HIS A 6 -8.72 21.89 14.28
C HIS A 6 -7.81 23.08 13.90
N LYS A 7 -6.49 22.99 14.11
CA LYS A 7 -5.55 24.02 13.64
C LYS A 7 -5.10 23.77 12.22
N VAL A 8 -4.81 22.51 11.87
CA VAL A 8 -4.27 22.18 10.55
C VAL A 8 -5.36 22.24 9.48
N ASN A 9 -6.61 21.90 9.79
CA ASN A 9 -7.70 21.91 8.82
C ASN A 9 -8.04 23.33 8.30
N LYS A 10 -7.66 24.38 9.03
CA LYS A 10 -7.80 25.78 8.59
C LYS A 10 -6.89 26.13 7.41
N HIS A 11 -5.91 25.27 7.10
CA HIS A 11 -4.94 25.47 6.03
C HIS A 11 -4.95 24.27 5.07
N PRO A 12 -5.88 24.22 4.09
CA PRO A 12 -6.08 23.05 3.22
C PRO A 12 -4.82 22.60 2.47
N ARG A 13 -4.02 23.55 1.95
CA ARG A 13 -2.76 23.24 1.27
C ARG A 13 -1.76 22.54 2.22
N ASN A 14 -1.54 23.12 3.40
CA ASN A 14 -0.65 22.55 4.41
C ASN A 14 -1.15 21.18 4.88
N PHE A 15 -2.46 21.02 5.09
CA PHE A 15 -3.06 19.74 5.45
C PHE A 15 -2.75 18.67 4.41
N ARG A 16 -2.93 18.97 3.12
CA ARG A 16 -2.61 18.05 2.03
C ARG A 16 -1.12 17.71 1.97
N ASP A 17 -0.25 18.70 2.14
CA ASP A 17 1.18 18.48 2.01
C ASP A 17 1.72 17.57 3.14
N ILE A 18 1.24 17.76 4.38
CA ILE A 18 1.68 16.98 5.54
C ILE A 18 0.99 15.62 5.67
N THR A 19 -0.26 15.45 5.20
CA THR A 19 -1.01 14.18 5.34
C THR A 19 -1.02 13.35 4.06
N GLY A 20 -0.88 14.00 2.90
CA GLY A 20 -1.08 13.39 1.58
C GLY A 20 -2.55 13.26 1.16
N LEU A 21 -3.48 13.83 1.93
CA LEU A 21 -4.94 13.75 1.72
C LEU A 21 -5.55 15.15 1.73
N LYS A 22 -6.62 15.35 0.96
CA LYS A 22 -7.48 16.53 1.14
C LYS A 22 -8.30 16.39 2.43
N ILE A 23 -8.85 17.51 2.90
CA ILE A 23 -9.64 17.53 4.15
C ILE A 23 -10.88 16.63 3.99
N GLU A 24 -11.57 16.71 2.86
CA GLU A 24 -12.78 15.94 2.59
C GLU A 24 -12.49 14.43 2.54
N GLU A 25 -11.33 14.06 1.99
CA GLU A 25 -10.86 12.67 1.95
C GLU A 25 -10.58 12.15 3.36
N PHE A 26 -9.92 12.95 4.19
CA PHE A 26 -9.65 12.63 5.59
C PHE A 26 -10.96 12.47 6.39
N GLU A 27 -11.91 13.38 6.24
CA GLU A 27 -13.19 13.33 6.94
C GLU A 27 -14.02 12.10 6.52
N LYS A 28 -14.00 11.73 5.23
CA LYS A 28 -14.59 10.46 4.75
C LYS A 28 -14.00 9.25 5.48
N ILE A 29 -12.67 9.22 5.68
CA ILE A 29 -11.99 8.14 6.41
C ILE A 29 -12.42 8.14 7.88
N VAL A 30 -12.44 9.30 8.54
CA VAL A 30 -12.90 9.42 9.94
C VAL A 30 -14.34 8.94 10.08
N LYS A 31 -15.24 9.35 9.18
CA LYS A 31 -16.65 8.91 9.16
C LYS A 31 -16.78 7.40 9.02
N LYS A 32 -15.98 6.76 8.15
CA LYS A 32 -15.97 5.29 8.00
C LYS A 32 -15.49 4.55 9.25
N VAL A 33 -14.55 5.12 10.00
CA VAL A 33 -13.94 4.50 11.19
C VAL A 33 -14.74 4.77 12.47
N ARG A 34 -15.46 5.89 12.54
CA ARG A 34 -16.18 6.37 13.73
C ARG A 34 -17.09 5.31 14.39
N PRO A 35 -17.94 4.55 13.67
CA PRO A 35 -18.81 3.57 14.31
C PRO A 35 -18.04 2.45 15.06
N GLU A 36 -16.89 2.01 14.54
CA GLU A 36 -16.07 1.00 15.21
C GLU A 36 -15.31 1.59 16.40
N TRP A 37 -14.89 2.86 16.28
CA TRP A 37 -14.27 3.59 17.37
C TRP A 37 -15.24 3.77 18.54
N GLU A 38 -16.47 4.18 18.28
CA GLU A 38 -17.50 4.36 19.32
C GLU A 38 -17.84 3.04 20.02
N LYS A 39 -17.97 1.93 19.27
CA LYS A 39 -18.13 0.59 19.86
C LYS A 39 -16.97 0.24 20.80
N LEU A 40 -15.74 0.52 20.38
CA LEU A 40 -14.53 0.26 21.17
C LEU A 40 -14.47 1.14 22.43
N GLU A 41 -14.90 2.41 22.34
CA GLU A 41 -14.95 3.31 23.49
C GLU A 41 -16.03 2.89 24.50
N LYS A 42 -17.20 2.44 24.05
CA LYS A 42 -18.28 1.93 24.92
C LYS A 42 -17.88 0.67 25.71
N GLN A 43 -16.97 -0.15 25.19
CA GLN A 43 -16.49 -1.37 25.87
C GLN A 43 -15.50 -1.09 27.01
N LYS A 44 -15.12 0.15 27.27
CA LYS A 44 -14.19 0.49 28.36
C LYS A 44 -14.87 0.33 29.71
N LYS A 45 -14.45 -0.70 30.46
CA LYS A 45 -14.93 -0.98 31.82
C LYS A 45 -14.49 0.06 32.87
N ARG A 46 -13.41 0.82 32.62
CA ARG A 46 -12.89 1.86 33.52
C ARG A 46 -12.43 3.08 32.73
N HIS A 47 -12.83 4.26 33.19
CA HIS A 47 -12.38 5.54 32.68
C HIS A 47 -11.06 5.89 33.35
N GLY A 48 -9.94 5.56 32.70
CA GLY A 48 -8.62 6.03 33.14
C GLY A 48 -8.40 7.50 32.81
N ARG A 49 -7.19 8.00 33.05
CA ARG A 49 -6.76 9.36 32.68
C ARG A 49 -7.20 9.71 31.25
N THR A 50 -7.80 10.89 31.10
CA THR A 50 -8.27 11.40 29.81
C THR A 50 -7.13 11.41 28.78
N ALA A 51 -7.45 10.97 27.56
CA ALA A 51 -6.45 10.91 26.50
C ALA A 51 -6.05 12.33 26.09
N LYS A 52 -4.74 12.61 26.04
CA LYS A 52 -4.19 13.89 25.55
C LYS A 52 -4.61 14.24 24.11
N LEU A 53 -4.97 13.23 23.29
CA LEU A 53 -5.65 13.43 22.02
C LEU A 53 -7.14 13.08 22.22
N PRO A 54 -8.02 14.07 22.41
CA PRO A 54 -9.41 13.83 22.79
C PRO A 54 -10.23 13.29 21.63
N THR A 55 -10.07 13.86 20.43
CA THR A 55 -10.90 13.54 19.26
C THR A 55 -10.42 12.32 18.49
N LEU A 56 -11.27 11.71 17.66
CA LEU A 56 -10.86 10.63 16.75
C LEU A 56 -10.00 11.20 15.61
N GLU A 57 -10.29 12.41 15.19
CA GLU A 57 -9.61 13.20 14.17
C GLU A 57 -8.15 13.40 14.54
N ASP A 58 -7.84 13.85 15.75
CA ASP A 58 -6.46 14.00 16.23
C ASP A 58 -5.70 12.67 16.23
N LYS A 59 -6.39 11.59 16.63
CA LYS A 59 -5.82 10.23 16.66
C LYS A 59 -5.50 9.74 15.26
N MET A 60 -6.42 9.94 14.31
CA MET A 60 -6.28 9.55 12.90
C MET A 60 -5.21 10.39 12.21
N LEU A 61 -5.18 11.69 12.47
CA LEU A 61 -4.14 12.61 11.98
C LEU A 61 -2.76 12.14 12.41
N CYS A 62 -2.59 11.76 13.68
CA CYS A 62 -1.32 11.23 14.18
C CYS A 62 -0.86 9.97 13.44
N VAL A 63 -1.77 9.03 13.14
CA VAL A 63 -1.44 7.79 12.41
C VAL A 63 -1.11 8.07 10.94
N ILE A 64 -1.90 8.92 10.27
CA ILE A 64 -1.68 9.25 8.87
C ILE A 64 -0.38 10.05 8.70
N LEU A 65 -0.10 11.00 9.60
CA LEU A 65 1.17 11.74 9.62
C LEU A 65 2.37 10.80 9.78
N TYR A 66 2.23 9.78 10.63
CA TYR A 66 3.25 8.74 10.78
C TYR A 66 3.48 7.96 9.48
N TYR A 67 2.43 7.56 8.77
CA TYR A 67 2.58 6.89 7.47
C TYR A 67 3.16 7.80 6.40
N ARG A 68 2.71 9.05 6.37
CA ARG A 68 3.09 10.04 5.36
C ARG A 68 4.55 10.44 5.49
N THR A 69 5.02 10.72 6.70
CA THR A 69 6.38 11.26 6.96
C THR A 69 7.38 10.20 7.42
N TYR A 70 6.90 9.14 8.05
CA TYR A 70 7.69 8.06 8.64
C TYR A 70 8.76 8.50 9.66
N ILE A 71 8.53 9.62 10.33
CA ILE A 71 9.33 10.11 11.46
C ILE A 71 9.28 9.17 12.66
N THR A 72 10.28 9.23 13.55
CA THR A 72 10.34 8.36 14.74
C THR A 72 9.15 8.60 15.67
N HIS A 73 8.77 7.59 16.47
CA HIS A 73 7.69 7.77 17.46
C HIS A 73 8.06 8.83 18.53
N ARG A 74 9.35 9.06 18.79
CA ARG A 74 9.82 10.12 19.69
C ARG A 74 9.51 11.50 19.10
N PHE A 75 9.90 11.74 17.85
CA PHE A 75 9.65 13.02 17.19
C PHE A 75 8.15 13.26 16.96
N LEU A 76 7.40 12.23 16.54
CA LEU A 76 5.94 12.30 16.46
C LEU A 76 5.30 12.63 17.83
N GLY A 77 5.87 12.08 18.91
CA GLY A 77 5.50 12.42 20.27
C GLY A 77 5.67 13.89 20.60
N CYS A 78 6.79 14.51 20.19
CA CYS A 78 7.02 15.95 20.36
C CYS A 78 5.92 16.78 19.66
N LEU A 79 5.53 16.41 18.44
CA LEU A 79 4.50 17.14 17.67
C LEU A 79 3.12 17.11 18.35
N PHE A 80 2.75 15.97 18.95
CA PHE A 80 1.45 15.77 19.60
C PHE A 80 1.48 15.90 21.13
N ASN A 81 2.60 16.34 21.71
CA ASN A 81 2.83 16.38 23.16
C ASN A 81 2.54 15.04 23.88
N LEU A 82 2.99 13.94 23.28
CA LEU A 82 2.82 12.56 23.74
C LEU A 82 4.17 11.88 24.00
N HIS A 83 4.24 11.04 25.03
CA HIS A 83 5.35 10.11 25.19
C HIS A 83 5.35 9.06 24.06
N ASN A 84 6.52 8.56 23.64
CA ASN A 84 6.64 7.58 22.55
C ASN A 84 5.80 6.29 22.79
N ALA A 85 5.66 5.88 24.05
CA ALA A 85 4.83 4.74 24.45
C ALA A 85 3.34 4.97 24.12
N ASN A 86 2.86 6.21 24.26
CA ASN A 86 1.48 6.58 23.95
C ASN A 86 1.24 6.58 22.43
N ILE A 87 2.21 7.03 21.64
CA ILE A 87 2.18 6.90 20.18
C ILE A 87 2.10 5.43 19.76
N CYS A 88 2.91 4.56 20.38
CA CYS A 88 2.89 3.13 20.09
C CYS A 88 1.52 2.49 20.43
N ARG A 89 0.95 2.82 21.60
CA ARG A 89 -0.39 2.37 22.01
C ARG A 89 -1.47 2.90 21.06
N LEU A 90 -1.36 4.15 20.63
CA LEU A 90 -2.28 4.77 19.68
C LEU A 90 -2.28 4.04 18.34
N LEU A 91 -1.10 3.79 17.75
CA LEU A 91 -0.97 3.00 16.52
C LEU A 91 -1.58 1.60 16.71
N LYS A 92 -1.26 0.90 17.81
CA LYS A 92 -1.85 -0.41 18.10
C LYS A 92 -3.38 -0.39 18.18
N LYS A 93 -3.99 0.73 18.60
CA LYS A 93 -5.44 0.89 18.73
C LYS A 93 -6.13 1.28 17.42
N ILE A 94 -5.54 2.19 16.65
CA ILE A 94 -6.16 2.78 15.45
C ILE A 94 -5.88 1.96 14.18
N GLU A 95 -4.69 1.36 14.05
CA GLU A 95 -4.34 0.54 12.86
C GLU A 95 -5.34 -0.59 12.59
N PRO A 96 -5.85 -1.36 13.59
CA PRO A 96 -6.86 -2.38 13.35
C PRO A 96 -8.20 -1.83 12.87
N LEU A 97 -8.60 -0.65 13.33
CA LEU A 97 -9.86 -0.02 12.91
C LEU A 97 -9.78 0.44 11.45
N LEU A 98 -8.66 1.06 11.08
CA LEU A 98 -8.32 1.37 9.70
C LEU A 98 -8.29 0.10 8.85
N ALA A 99 -7.64 -0.96 9.34
CA ALA A 99 -7.54 -2.22 8.62
C ALA A 99 -8.91 -2.85 8.35
N LYS A 100 -9.89 -2.67 9.24
CA LYS A 100 -11.24 -3.21 9.08
C LYS A 100 -12.09 -2.43 8.07
N LYS A 101 -11.89 -1.11 7.96
CA LYS A 101 -12.78 -0.21 7.19
C LYS A 101 -12.18 0.33 5.89
N ILE A 102 -10.87 0.41 5.80
CA ILE A 102 -10.17 1.10 4.72
C ILE A 102 -9.38 0.13 3.83
N THR A 103 -8.96 -1.03 4.34
CA THR A 103 -8.20 -2.03 3.58
C THR A 103 -8.89 -2.45 2.28
N ILE A 104 -8.07 -2.68 1.26
CA ILE A 104 -8.47 -3.37 0.03
C ILE A 104 -9.00 -4.77 0.36
N LYS A 105 -10.30 -4.95 0.18
CA LYS A 105 -10.88 -6.30 0.16
C LYS A 105 -10.57 -6.91 -1.20
N LYS A 106 -10.08 -8.15 -1.20
CA LYS A 106 -9.92 -8.93 -2.43
C LYS A 106 -11.30 -9.39 -2.91
N ASP A 107 -12.12 -8.46 -3.39
CA ASP A 107 -13.42 -8.77 -3.96
C ASP A 107 -13.25 -9.16 -5.42
N ARG A 108 -13.92 -10.26 -5.82
CA ARG A 108 -13.67 -10.95 -7.10
C ARG A 108 -14.94 -11.47 -7.76
N THR A 109 -16.10 -11.10 -7.25
CA THR A 109 -17.38 -11.24 -7.95
C THR A 109 -17.63 -10.07 -8.90
N LEU A 110 -16.66 -9.17 -9.08
CA LEU A 110 -16.72 -8.12 -10.08
C LEU A 110 -16.86 -8.78 -11.46
N THR A 111 -18.05 -8.65 -12.04
CA THR A 111 -18.43 -9.24 -13.32
C THR A 111 -17.56 -8.68 -14.45
N PRO A 112 -17.37 -9.43 -15.56
CA PRO A 112 -16.61 -8.98 -16.72
C PRO A 112 -17.03 -7.61 -17.26
N GLU A 113 -18.30 -7.24 -17.10
CA GLU A 113 -18.87 -5.94 -17.47
C GLU A 113 -18.16 -4.76 -16.77
N ARG A 114 -17.52 -5.01 -15.63
CA ARG A 114 -16.91 -3.97 -14.79
C ARG A 114 -15.38 -3.93 -14.90
N ILE A 115 -14.71 -5.07 -15.09
CA ILE A 115 -13.23 -5.17 -15.16
C ILE A 115 -12.77 -5.72 -16.51
N MET A 116 -12.53 -4.82 -17.47
CA MET A 116 -12.03 -5.21 -18.80
C MET A 116 -10.53 -5.51 -18.79
N LYS A 117 -9.72 -4.69 -18.09
CA LYS A 117 -8.26 -4.81 -18.07
C LYS A 117 -7.68 -4.61 -16.68
N VAL A 118 -6.70 -5.46 -16.34
CA VAL A 118 -5.97 -5.42 -15.08
C VAL A 118 -4.47 -5.37 -15.31
N LEU A 119 -3.76 -4.66 -14.44
CA LEU A 119 -2.31 -4.58 -14.42
C LEU A 119 -1.77 -5.17 -13.13
N ALA A 120 -0.82 -6.10 -13.23
CA ALA A 120 -0.11 -6.65 -12.08
C ALA A 120 1.35 -6.18 -12.10
N ASP A 121 1.81 -5.65 -10.96
CA ASP A 121 3.22 -5.30 -10.77
C ASP A 121 3.68 -5.54 -9.34
N VAL A 122 4.98 -5.82 -9.18
CA VAL A 122 5.60 -6.06 -7.88
C VAL A 122 6.44 -4.87 -7.45
N THR A 123 6.07 -4.24 -6.34
CA THR A 123 6.93 -3.27 -5.67
C THR A 123 7.86 -3.95 -4.66
N GLU A 124 9.11 -3.50 -4.62
CA GLU A 124 10.09 -3.88 -3.62
C GLU A 124 10.36 -2.72 -2.64
N GLN A 125 10.43 -3.03 -1.35
CA GLN A 125 10.80 -2.10 -0.30
C GLN A 125 11.98 -2.65 0.51
N GLN A 126 12.98 -1.82 0.78
CA GLN A 126 14.09 -2.17 1.65
C GLN A 126 13.61 -2.39 3.08
N ILE A 127 14.16 -3.39 3.76
CA ILE A 127 13.89 -3.70 5.16
C ILE A 127 15.17 -3.60 5.97
N GLN A 128 15.04 -3.42 7.30
CA GLN A 128 16.18 -3.63 8.19
C GLN A 128 16.79 -5.01 7.99
N GLN A 129 18.10 -5.03 7.84
CA GLN A 129 18.87 -6.25 7.61
C GLN A 129 18.70 -7.20 8.81
N PRO A 130 18.15 -8.41 8.61
CA PRO A 130 18.05 -9.38 9.69
C PRO A 130 19.45 -9.75 10.21
N LYS A 131 19.61 -9.80 11.53
CA LYS A 131 20.85 -10.26 12.18
C LYS A 131 21.17 -11.72 11.82
N GLU A 132 20.14 -12.55 11.74
CA GLU A 132 20.28 -13.97 11.41
C GLU A 132 20.62 -14.18 9.92
N SER A 133 21.77 -14.81 9.65
CA SER A 133 22.29 -15.04 8.29
C SER A 133 21.30 -15.77 7.37
N LYS A 134 20.60 -16.80 7.87
CA LYS A 134 19.58 -17.54 7.09
C LYS A 134 18.43 -16.63 6.66
N LYS A 135 17.90 -15.78 7.56
CA LYS A 135 16.85 -14.80 7.23
C LYS A 135 17.32 -13.73 6.26
N ARG A 136 18.57 -13.26 6.42
CA ARG A 136 19.21 -12.31 5.51
C ARG A 136 19.30 -12.85 4.09
N LYS A 137 19.88 -14.04 3.89
CA LYS A 137 19.99 -14.70 2.58
C LYS A 137 18.62 -14.91 1.90
N ARG A 138 17.59 -15.26 2.69
CA ARG A 138 16.22 -15.45 2.19
C ARG A 138 15.53 -14.15 1.77
N SER A 139 15.97 -13.00 2.28
CA SER A 139 15.36 -11.68 2.02
C SER A 139 16.18 -10.81 1.08
N TYR A 140 17.39 -11.25 0.70
CA TYR A 140 18.26 -10.53 -0.21
C TYR A 140 17.71 -10.53 -1.64
N SER A 141 17.47 -9.35 -2.19
CA SER A 141 17.10 -9.14 -3.59
C SER A 141 18.36 -8.87 -4.40
N GLY A 142 18.66 -9.76 -5.36
CA GLY A 142 19.79 -9.56 -6.28
C GLY A 142 19.61 -8.30 -7.14
N LYS A 143 18.37 -8.00 -7.54
CA LYS A 143 18.01 -6.81 -8.33
C LYS A 143 18.31 -5.51 -7.58
N LYS A 144 18.02 -5.46 -6.28
CA LYS A 144 18.24 -4.26 -5.45
C LYS A 144 19.56 -4.28 -4.68
N LYS A 145 20.32 -5.39 -4.73
CA LYS A 145 21.56 -5.63 -3.97
C LYS A 145 21.43 -5.38 -2.46
N MET A 146 20.23 -5.60 -1.89
CA MET A 146 19.93 -5.35 -0.48
C MET A 146 18.82 -6.27 0.03
N THR A 147 18.59 -6.31 1.34
CA THR A 147 17.44 -7.05 1.90
C THR A 147 16.14 -6.28 1.68
N THR A 148 15.17 -6.92 1.02
CA THR A 148 13.89 -6.30 0.68
C THR A 148 12.71 -7.21 1.03
N MET A 149 11.53 -6.60 1.04
CA MET A 149 10.23 -7.27 0.96
C MET A 149 9.55 -6.87 -0.34
N LYS A 150 8.80 -7.81 -0.91
CA LYS A 150 8.05 -7.63 -2.15
C LYS A 150 6.55 -7.64 -1.86
N THR A 151 5.80 -6.88 -2.64
CA THR A 151 4.32 -6.88 -2.60
C THR A 151 3.81 -6.68 -4.01
N GLU A 152 3.01 -7.62 -4.50
CA GLU A 152 2.29 -7.50 -5.76
C GLU A 152 1.03 -6.65 -5.53
N ILE A 153 0.78 -5.76 -6.48
CA ILE A 153 -0.43 -4.95 -6.55
C ILE A 153 -1.08 -5.25 -7.88
N VAL A 154 -2.40 -5.41 -7.86
CA VAL A 154 -3.23 -5.52 -9.05
C VAL A 154 -4.16 -4.32 -9.09
N ILE A 155 -4.11 -3.59 -10.20
CA ILE A 155 -4.96 -2.43 -10.44
C ILE A 155 -5.83 -2.66 -11.67
N GLU A 156 -6.96 -1.98 -11.72
CA GLU A 156 -7.78 -1.84 -12.93
C GLU A 156 -7.24 -0.71 -13.83
N GLU A 157 -7.65 -0.69 -15.10
CA GLU A 157 -7.42 0.41 -16.04
C GLU A 157 -7.86 1.78 -15.51
N SER A 158 -8.93 1.84 -14.69
CA SER A 158 -9.39 3.06 -14.00
C SER A 158 -8.39 3.60 -12.97
N GLY A 159 -7.43 2.77 -12.54
CA GLY A 159 -6.49 3.07 -11.46
C GLY A 159 -6.96 2.63 -10.08
N GLN A 160 -8.13 1.97 -9.96
CA GLN A 160 -8.56 1.33 -8.71
C GLN A 160 -7.61 0.19 -8.35
N ILE A 161 -7.13 0.15 -7.11
CA ILE A 161 -6.38 -0.99 -6.59
C ILE A 161 -7.37 -2.09 -6.21
N LEU A 162 -7.34 -3.20 -6.94
CA LEU A 162 -8.25 -4.34 -6.77
C LEU A 162 -7.70 -5.36 -5.76
N SER A 163 -6.37 -5.53 -5.71
CA SER A 163 -5.76 -6.52 -4.83
C SER A 163 -4.35 -6.11 -4.42
N VAL A 164 -4.02 -6.43 -3.18
CA VAL A 164 -2.67 -6.38 -2.62
C VAL A 164 -2.31 -7.78 -2.13
N SER A 165 -1.18 -8.31 -2.58
CA SER A 165 -0.71 -9.63 -2.18
C SER A 165 -0.33 -9.67 -0.70
N ARG A 166 -0.09 -10.86 -0.13
CA ARG A 166 0.69 -10.91 1.12
C ARG A 166 2.11 -10.39 0.86
N SER A 167 2.86 -10.10 1.92
CA SER A 167 4.25 -9.65 1.75
C SER A 167 5.19 -10.84 1.58
N TYR A 168 6.08 -10.75 0.59
CA TYR A 168 7.05 -11.78 0.23
C TYR A 168 8.47 -11.31 0.51
N ARG A 169 9.41 -12.24 0.64
CA ARG A 169 10.82 -11.92 0.82
C ARG A 169 11.47 -11.51 -0.51
N GLY A 170 12.45 -10.61 -0.47
CA GLY A 170 13.13 -10.05 -1.64
C GLY A 170 13.74 -11.06 -2.63
N LYS A 171 14.12 -12.25 -2.16
CA LYS A 171 14.67 -13.32 -3.03
C LYS A 171 13.63 -13.96 -3.94
N ILE A 172 12.33 -13.87 -3.60
CA ILE A 172 11.27 -14.55 -4.33
C ILE A 172 11.05 -13.82 -5.67
N HIS A 173 11.03 -14.59 -6.76
CA HIS A 173 10.76 -14.08 -8.10
C HIS A 173 9.30 -13.62 -8.24
N ASP A 174 9.06 -12.60 -9.04
CA ASP A 174 7.77 -11.92 -9.15
C ASP A 174 6.68 -12.89 -9.66
N PHE A 175 6.97 -13.69 -10.70
CA PHE A 175 6.03 -14.73 -11.14
C PHE A 175 5.70 -15.79 -10.06
N ARG A 176 6.63 -16.10 -9.14
CA ARG A 176 6.35 -17.03 -8.04
C ARG A 176 5.40 -16.41 -7.02
N ILE A 177 5.45 -15.09 -6.83
CA ILE A 177 4.48 -14.36 -6.02
C ILE A 177 3.10 -14.50 -6.65
N ARG A 178 2.98 -14.21 -7.95
CA ARG A 178 1.72 -14.33 -8.70
C ARG A 178 1.10 -15.72 -8.60
N LYS A 179 1.89 -16.78 -8.77
CA LYS A 179 1.42 -18.17 -8.63
C LYS A 179 0.84 -18.50 -7.25
N GLN A 180 1.31 -17.84 -6.20
CA GLN A 180 0.86 -18.09 -4.82
C GLN A 180 -0.35 -17.24 -4.42
N GLU A 181 -0.64 -16.20 -5.19
CA GLU A 181 -1.84 -15.39 -5.03
C GLU A 181 -2.97 -15.95 -5.89
N LYS A 182 -4.19 -15.90 -5.37
CA LYS A 182 -5.38 -16.43 -6.04
C LYS A 182 -5.52 -15.90 -7.50
N LEU A 183 -6.07 -16.69 -8.42
CA LEU A 183 -6.20 -16.39 -9.85
C LEU A 183 -7.00 -15.10 -10.15
N LEU A 184 -6.63 -14.35 -11.19
CA LEU A 184 -7.40 -13.16 -11.62
C LEU A 184 -8.64 -13.57 -12.43
N PRO A 185 -9.68 -12.72 -12.56
CA PRO A 185 -10.87 -13.03 -13.35
C PRO A 185 -10.52 -13.53 -14.75
N THR A 186 -11.16 -14.61 -15.19
CA THR A 186 -10.82 -15.32 -16.43
C THR A 186 -10.93 -14.40 -17.63
N ASP A 187 -12.00 -13.63 -17.72
CA ASP A 187 -12.33 -12.83 -18.91
C ASP A 187 -11.57 -11.50 -19.00
N SER A 188 -11.01 -11.03 -17.88
CA SER A 188 -10.19 -9.79 -17.87
C SER A 188 -8.90 -9.94 -18.68
N ILE A 189 -8.49 -8.89 -19.39
CA ILE A 189 -7.16 -8.83 -20.03
C ILE A 189 -6.12 -8.46 -18.97
N LYS A 190 -5.05 -9.25 -18.85
CA LYS A 190 -4.07 -9.18 -17.77
C LYS A 190 -2.74 -8.71 -18.33
N HIS A 191 -2.39 -7.47 -18.07
CA HIS A 191 -1.12 -6.88 -18.49
C HIS A 191 -0.05 -7.05 -17.40
N ALA A 192 1.13 -7.50 -17.78
CA ALA A 192 2.22 -7.76 -16.85
C ALA A 192 3.60 -7.48 -17.45
N ASP A 193 4.62 -7.42 -16.59
CA ASP A 193 6.00 -7.25 -17.03
C ASP A 193 6.64 -8.56 -17.53
N SER A 194 7.83 -8.42 -18.10
CA SER A 194 8.61 -9.56 -18.62
C SER A 194 9.11 -10.53 -17.52
N GLY A 195 8.94 -10.18 -16.24
CA GLY A 195 9.15 -11.02 -15.07
C GLY A 195 7.99 -11.98 -14.80
N TYR A 196 6.86 -11.87 -15.51
CA TYR A 196 5.72 -12.79 -15.43
C TYR A 196 5.73 -13.86 -16.54
N GLN A 197 6.87 -14.06 -17.20
CA GLN A 197 7.01 -15.04 -18.28
C GLN A 197 6.53 -16.44 -17.86
N GLY A 198 5.68 -17.04 -18.69
CA GLY A 198 4.99 -18.29 -18.43
C GLY A 198 3.61 -18.15 -17.78
N TRP A 199 3.14 -16.94 -17.43
CA TRP A 199 1.79 -16.74 -16.89
C TRP A 199 0.70 -17.09 -17.91
N GLN A 200 0.95 -16.88 -19.20
CA GLN A 200 0.07 -17.30 -20.30
C GLN A 200 -0.27 -18.81 -20.28
N LYS A 201 0.58 -19.66 -19.67
CA LYS A 201 0.33 -21.11 -19.53
C LYS A 201 -0.64 -21.45 -18.40
N LEU A 202 -0.90 -20.51 -17.48
CA LEU A 202 -1.73 -20.72 -16.29
C LEU A 202 -3.07 -20.01 -16.37
N GLN A 203 -3.14 -18.89 -17.09
CA GLN A 203 -4.36 -18.12 -17.27
C GLN A 203 -4.44 -17.59 -18.70
N SER A 204 -5.65 -17.53 -19.23
CA SER A 204 -5.98 -16.88 -20.49
C SER A 204 -5.83 -15.35 -20.40
N ASN A 205 -5.77 -14.70 -21.57
CA ASN A 205 -5.78 -13.25 -21.75
C ASN A 205 -4.63 -12.54 -21.04
N VAL A 206 -3.44 -13.15 -21.00
CA VAL A 206 -2.24 -12.55 -20.42
C VAL A 206 -1.36 -11.92 -21.51
N VAL A 207 -1.10 -10.63 -21.37
CA VAL A 207 -0.31 -9.81 -22.29
C VAL A 207 1.00 -9.39 -21.62
N ILE A 208 2.13 -9.82 -22.20
CA ILE A 208 3.49 -9.65 -21.68
C ILE A 208 4.38 -9.22 -22.85
N PRO A 209 5.40 -8.36 -22.63
CA PRO A 209 6.23 -7.88 -23.73
C PRO A 209 7.04 -8.99 -24.39
N TYR A 210 7.24 -8.88 -25.71
CA TYR A 210 8.17 -9.69 -26.48
C TYR A 210 9.61 -9.38 -26.06
N LYS A 211 10.40 -10.42 -25.76
CA LYS A 211 11.81 -10.26 -25.41
C LYS A 211 12.69 -10.27 -26.65
N LYS A 212 13.66 -9.36 -26.68
CA LYS A 212 14.79 -9.41 -27.61
C LYS A 212 15.72 -10.56 -27.20
N TYR A 213 16.13 -11.39 -28.15
CA TYR A 213 17.13 -12.44 -27.94
C TYR A 213 18.42 -12.09 -28.66
N ARG A 214 19.55 -12.65 -28.21
CA ARG A 214 20.91 -12.29 -28.68
C ARG A 214 21.08 -12.36 -30.21
N LYS A 215 20.30 -13.21 -30.89
CA LYS A 215 20.31 -13.41 -32.36
C LYS A 215 18.94 -13.20 -33.01
N LYS A 216 17.95 -12.66 -32.28
CA LYS A 216 16.60 -12.40 -32.82
C LYS A 216 16.19 -10.99 -32.43
N LEU A 217 16.26 -10.09 -33.40
CA LEU A 217 15.74 -8.74 -33.28
C LEU A 217 14.21 -8.79 -33.18
N LEU A 218 13.64 -7.78 -32.53
CA LEU A 218 12.19 -7.59 -32.50
C LEU A 218 11.76 -7.01 -33.86
N THR A 219 10.66 -7.53 -34.40
CA THR A 219 9.99 -6.93 -35.56
C THR A 219 9.40 -5.57 -35.19
N GLU A 220 9.06 -4.73 -36.17
CA GLU A 220 8.42 -3.45 -35.89
C GLU A 220 7.07 -3.63 -35.17
N GLU A 221 6.26 -4.61 -35.57
CA GLU A 221 5.02 -4.97 -34.87
C GLU A 221 5.25 -5.35 -33.40
N GLN A 222 6.30 -6.12 -33.10
CA GLN A 222 6.62 -6.48 -31.72
C GLN A 222 7.10 -5.28 -30.91
N LYS A 223 7.80 -4.33 -31.54
CA LYS A 223 8.21 -3.07 -30.89
C LYS A 223 6.99 -2.18 -30.62
N GLU A 224 6.05 -2.09 -31.55
CA GLU A 224 4.80 -1.35 -31.39
C GLU A 224 3.96 -1.95 -30.26
N HIS A 225 3.73 -3.27 -30.26
CA HIS A 225 3.07 -3.96 -29.16
C HIS A 225 3.72 -3.69 -27.80
N ASN A 226 5.05 -3.76 -27.72
CA ASN A 226 5.79 -3.47 -26.50
C ASN A 226 5.63 -2.01 -26.06
N ARG A 227 5.52 -1.06 -27.02
CA ARG A 227 5.32 0.37 -26.76
C ARG A 227 3.93 0.63 -26.18
N GLU A 228 2.89 0.04 -26.75
CA GLU A 228 1.52 0.12 -26.23
C GLU A 228 1.43 -0.47 -24.82
N LEU A 229 2.02 -1.65 -24.62
CA LEU A 229 2.04 -2.32 -23.32
C LEU A 229 2.80 -1.50 -22.27
N ALA A 230 3.93 -0.89 -22.65
CA ALA A 230 4.68 0.00 -21.77
C ALA A 230 3.84 1.23 -21.39
N SER A 231 3.14 1.83 -22.35
CA SER A 231 2.22 2.96 -22.10
C SER A 231 1.13 2.58 -21.10
N PHE A 232 0.54 1.38 -21.27
CA PHE A 232 -0.45 0.88 -20.34
C PHE A 232 0.12 0.72 -18.92
N ARG A 233 1.32 0.13 -18.81
CA ARG A 233 2.02 -0.10 -17.55
C ARG A 233 2.40 1.17 -16.79
N MET A 234 2.56 2.31 -17.45
CA MET A 234 2.79 3.59 -16.75
C MET A 234 1.71 3.86 -15.67
N ARG A 235 0.47 3.38 -15.87
CA ARG A 235 -0.62 3.51 -14.88
C ARG A 235 -0.29 2.81 -13.55
N VAL A 236 0.22 1.58 -13.59
CA VAL A 236 0.55 0.85 -12.34
C VAL A 236 1.78 1.44 -11.67
N GLU A 237 2.76 1.90 -12.44
CA GLU A 237 3.95 2.58 -11.91
C GLU A 237 3.58 3.90 -11.23
N ASN A 238 2.69 4.69 -11.84
CA ASN A 238 2.13 5.89 -11.25
C ASN A 238 1.37 5.59 -9.96
N LYS A 239 0.57 4.50 -9.93
CA LYS A 239 -0.13 4.09 -8.71
C LYS A 239 0.85 3.65 -7.60
N ILE A 240 1.93 2.95 -7.94
CA ILE A 240 3.01 2.62 -6.99
C ILE A 240 3.68 3.89 -6.47
N ARG A 241 3.92 4.88 -7.34
CA ARG A 241 4.45 6.19 -6.93
C ARG A 241 3.52 6.89 -5.94
N GLU A 242 2.21 6.86 -6.19
CA GLU A 242 1.21 7.40 -5.27
C GLU A 242 1.24 6.72 -3.89
N LEU A 243 1.34 5.40 -3.83
CA LEU A 243 1.51 4.66 -2.58
C LEU A 243 2.79 5.09 -1.85
N LYS A 244 3.86 5.33 -2.63
CA LYS A 244 5.17 5.77 -2.14
C LYS A 244 5.24 7.24 -1.69
N ILE A 245 4.17 8.02 -1.89
CA ILE A 245 4.01 9.31 -1.20
C ILE A 245 4.01 9.09 0.32
N PHE A 246 3.42 7.98 0.78
CA PHE A 246 3.52 7.55 2.17
C PHE A 246 4.91 6.97 2.42
N LYS A 247 5.77 7.75 3.08
CA LYS A 247 7.19 7.41 3.25
C LYS A 247 7.43 6.10 4.01
N ILE A 248 6.44 5.61 4.76
CA ILE A 248 6.48 4.27 5.35
C ILE A 248 6.61 3.14 4.33
N LEU A 249 6.22 3.35 3.06
CA LEU A 249 6.40 2.39 1.95
C LEU A 249 7.62 2.66 1.06
N SER A 250 8.27 3.82 1.25
CA SER A 250 9.39 4.26 0.41
C SER A 250 10.75 4.14 1.10
N TYR A 251 10.79 4.44 2.40
CA TYR A 251 12.00 4.35 3.20
C TYR A 251 12.27 2.93 3.66
N VAL A 252 13.42 2.70 4.28
CA VAL A 252 13.74 1.42 4.91
C VAL A 252 12.69 1.07 5.96
N TYR A 253 11.97 -0.02 5.75
CA TYR A 253 10.95 -0.46 6.70
C TYR A 253 11.60 -0.92 8.01
N ARG A 254 11.42 -0.11 9.05
CA ARG A 254 12.05 -0.25 10.38
C ARG A 254 11.14 -0.86 11.45
N ASN A 255 9.91 -1.21 11.08
CA ASN A 255 8.95 -1.78 12.02
C ASN A 255 8.93 -3.31 11.94
N PHE A 256 8.25 -3.93 12.90
CA PHE A 256 8.00 -5.36 12.85
C PHE A 256 7.26 -5.77 11.57
N GLN A 257 7.82 -6.73 10.85
CA GLN A 257 7.34 -7.17 9.54
C GLN A 257 5.95 -7.82 9.61
N LYS A 258 5.53 -8.35 10.77
CA LYS A 258 4.18 -8.92 10.98
C LYS A 258 3.05 -7.93 10.66
N LYS A 259 3.29 -6.63 10.83
CA LYS A 259 2.32 -5.56 10.52
C LYS A 259 2.49 -4.95 9.12
N TYR A 260 3.51 -5.35 8.36
CA TYR A 260 3.82 -4.76 7.06
C TYR A 260 2.63 -4.82 6.12
N ASN A 261 2.08 -6.03 5.94
CA ASN A 261 0.98 -6.24 4.99
C ASN A 261 -0.29 -5.47 5.36
N MET A 262 -0.62 -5.41 6.66
CA MET A 262 -1.74 -4.61 7.16
C MET A 262 -1.57 -3.12 6.81
N ARG A 263 -0.39 -2.56 7.05
CA ARG A 263 -0.11 -1.14 6.76
C ARG A 263 -0.12 -0.83 5.27
N PHE A 264 0.44 -1.74 4.47
CA PHE A 264 0.40 -1.63 3.01
C PHE A 264 -1.06 -1.59 2.52
N ASN A 265 -1.89 -2.51 3.02
CA ASN A 265 -3.31 -2.57 2.68
C ASN A 265 -4.10 -1.33 3.10
N ILE A 266 -3.84 -0.79 4.31
CA ILE A 266 -4.45 0.46 4.76
C ILE A 266 -4.09 1.58 3.78
N ILE A 267 -2.81 1.72 3.43
CA ILE A 267 -2.33 2.78 2.52
C ILE A 267 -2.91 2.63 1.11
N ALA A 268 -2.99 1.40 0.60
CA ALA A 268 -3.68 1.12 -0.66
C ALA A 268 -5.15 1.55 -0.61
N GLY A 269 -5.82 1.25 0.50
CA GLY A 269 -7.16 1.74 0.79
C GLY A 269 -7.30 3.25 0.80
N LEU A 270 -6.37 3.95 1.46
CA LEU A 270 -6.32 5.42 1.48
C LEU A 270 -6.17 6.00 0.07
N VAL A 271 -5.31 5.39 -0.76
CA VAL A 271 -5.11 5.82 -2.16
C VAL A 271 -6.38 5.57 -3.00
N ASN A 272 -7.07 4.45 -2.82
CA ASN A 272 -8.35 4.21 -3.50
C ASN A 272 -9.40 5.27 -3.12
N LEU A 273 -9.56 5.56 -1.83
CA LEU A 273 -10.55 6.55 -1.36
C LEU A 273 -10.29 7.96 -1.89
N ARG A 274 -9.02 8.33 -2.06
CA ARG A 274 -8.63 9.62 -2.66
C ARG A 274 -9.15 9.77 -4.09
N HIS A 275 -9.25 8.66 -4.83
CA HIS A 275 -9.75 8.63 -6.20
C HIS A 275 -11.25 8.28 -6.28
N GLY A 276 -11.95 8.22 -5.15
CA GLY A 276 -13.39 7.99 -5.10
C GLY A 276 -13.83 6.52 -5.14
N PHE A 277 -12.89 5.58 -5.01
CA PHE A 277 -13.16 4.13 -5.00
C PHE A 277 -13.49 3.57 -3.62
#